data_AF-A0A2N2Q008-F1
#
_entry.id   AF-A0A2N2Q008-F1
#
_cell.length_a   1.000
_cell.length_b   1.000
_cell.length_c   1.000
_cell.angle_alpha   90.00
_cell.angle_beta   90.00
_cell.angle_gamma   90.00
#
_symmetry.space_group_name_H-M   'P 1'
#
loop_
_entity.id
_entity.type
_entity.pdbx_description
1 polymer ?
#
loop_
_entity_poly.entity_id
_entity_poly.type
_entity_poly.pdbx_seq_one_letter_code
_entity_poly.pdbx_strand_id
1 'polypeptide(L)'
;MSEQTKRLAIIADKLQVSPIANPAMPQPIPGISVPNIIGMLPGMTAVATGMMNGWMKKANVARLSELLAMAVEYDVKLIACQMSMDVMGIKKEDLIDGVEVGGAATFLEFASENAIALSF
;
A
#
# COMPACT_ATOMS: atom_id res chain seq x y z
N MET A 1 12.27 -9.68 -15.88
CA MET A 1 11.41 -9.67 -14.69
C MET A 1 11.43 -11.06 -14.07
N SER A 2 11.97 -11.17 -12.85
CA SER A 2 11.95 -12.41 -12.08
C SER A 2 10.51 -12.85 -11.80
N GLU A 3 10.30 -14.12 -11.48
CA GLU A 3 8.97 -14.66 -11.17
C GLU A 3 8.31 -13.94 -9.99
N GLN A 4 9.12 -13.50 -9.02
CA GLN A 4 8.72 -12.70 -7.88
C GLN A 4 8.22 -11.30 -8.29
N THR A 5 8.91 -10.60 -9.20
CA THR A 5 8.43 -9.30 -9.72
C THR A 5 7.09 -9.43 -10.44
N LYS A 6 6.84 -10.55 -11.14
CA LYS A 6 5.55 -10.80 -11.81
C LYS A 6 4.42 -11.02 -10.80
N ARG A 7 4.67 -11.77 -9.73
CA ARG A 7 3.71 -11.94 -8.62
C ARG A 7 3.42 -10.62 -7.92
N LEU A 8 4.46 -9.83 -7.63
CA LEU A 8 4.32 -8.51 -7.02
C LEU A 8 3.49 -7.56 -7.89
N ALA A 9 3.72 -7.53 -9.20
CA ALA A 9 2.91 -6.74 -10.14
C ALA A 9 1.43 -7.15 -10.12
N ILE A 10 1.13 -8.44 -10.00
CA ILE A 10 -0.27 -8.94 -9.96
C ILE A 10 -0.99 -8.53 -8.68
N ILE A 11 -0.29 -8.43 -7.55
CA ILE A 11 -0.89 -8.15 -6.25
C ILE A 11 -0.90 -6.65 -5.96
N ALA A 12 0.27 -6.00 -6.05
CA ALA A 12 0.45 -4.62 -5.65
C ALA A 12 -0.25 -3.62 -6.59
N ASP A 13 -0.21 -3.84 -7.90
CA ASP A 13 -0.83 -2.90 -8.85
C ASP A 13 -2.36 -3.05 -8.94
N LYS A 14 -2.95 -4.07 -8.27
CA LYS A 14 -4.40 -4.21 -8.11
C LYS A 14 -4.95 -3.48 -6.90
N LEU A 15 -4.08 -2.95 -6.03
CA LEU A 15 -4.51 -2.19 -4.86
C LEU A 15 -5.31 -0.96 -5.30
N GLN A 16 -6.40 -0.73 -4.61
CA GLN A 16 -7.35 0.33 -4.93
C GLN A 16 -7.37 1.38 -3.84
N VAL A 17 -7.71 2.60 -4.23
CA VAL A 17 -7.82 3.73 -3.33
C VAL A 17 -9.28 4.12 -3.19
N SER A 18 -9.73 4.18 -1.93
CA SER A 18 -11.08 4.64 -1.60
C SER A 18 -11.21 6.13 -1.93
N PRO A 19 -12.26 6.55 -2.66
CA PRO A 19 -12.57 7.96 -2.90
C PRO A 19 -13.22 8.64 -1.68
N ILE A 20 -13.55 7.88 -0.63
CA ILE A 20 -14.25 8.35 0.56
C ILE A 20 -13.29 8.37 1.76
N ALA A 21 -13.53 9.31 2.67
CA ALA A 21 -12.88 9.45 3.98
C ALA A 21 -11.43 9.94 3.97
N ASN A 22 -10.93 10.48 2.84
CA ASN A 22 -9.67 11.21 2.78
C ASN A 22 -9.90 12.70 2.46
N PRO A 23 -9.97 13.60 3.46
CA PRO A 23 -10.13 15.03 3.24
C PRO A 23 -8.98 15.69 2.46
N ALA A 24 -7.81 15.05 2.43
CA ALA A 24 -6.62 15.51 1.71
C ALA A 24 -6.50 14.94 0.30
N MET A 25 -7.52 14.23 -0.21
CA MET A 25 -7.49 13.72 -1.59
C MET A 25 -7.35 14.90 -2.57
N PRO A 26 -6.40 14.85 -3.52
CA PRO A 26 -6.25 15.92 -4.50
C PRO A 26 -7.53 16.08 -5.32
N GLN A 27 -7.92 17.32 -5.59
CA GLN A 27 -9.12 17.58 -6.35
C GLN A 27 -8.91 17.24 -7.83
N PRO A 28 -9.87 16.58 -8.50
CA PRO A 28 -9.76 16.26 -9.93
C PRO A 28 -9.66 17.51 -10.80
N ILE A 29 -10.29 18.61 -10.35
CA ILE A 29 -10.20 19.94 -10.95
C ILE A 29 -9.88 20.93 -9.83
N PRO A 30 -8.85 21.78 -9.96
CA PRO A 30 -8.51 22.78 -8.95
C PRO A 30 -9.71 23.64 -8.57
N GLY A 31 -10.10 23.64 -7.29
CA GLY A 31 -11.22 24.43 -6.76
C GLY A 31 -12.57 23.70 -6.75
N ILE A 32 -12.66 22.48 -7.28
CA ILE A 32 -13.90 21.68 -7.26
C ILE A 32 -13.67 20.41 -6.44
N SER A 33 -14.18 20.40 -5.20
CA SER A 33 -14.22 19.19 -4.38
C SER A 33 -15.33 18.26 -4.87
N VAL A 34 -14.99 17.00 -5.11
CA VAL A 34 -16.00 15.96 -5.33
C VAL A 34 -16.76 15.77 -4.01
N PRO A 35 -18.09 15.98 -3.98
CA PRO A 35 -18.87 15.70 -2.79
C PRO A 35 -18.74 14.23 -2.37
N ASN A 36 -18.57 13.95 -1.08
CA ASN A 36 -18.41 12.59 -0.56
C ASN A 36 -19.51 11.61 -0.99
N ILE A 37 -20.74 12.11 -1.18
CA ILE A 37 -21.87 11.30 -1.64
C ILE A 37 -21.64 10.71 -3.04
N ILE A 38 -20.91 11.41 -3.91
CA ILE A 38 -20.55 10.90 -5.23
C ILE A 38 -19.57 9.74 -5.08
N GLY A 39 -18.63 9.81 -4.14
CA GLY A 39 -17.67 8.74 -3.87
C GLY A 39 -18.31 7.40 -3.47
N MET A 40 -19.57 7.39 -3.04
CA MET A 40 -20.32 6.18 -2.69
C MET A 40 -20.89 5.44 -3.90
N LEU A 41 -20.90 6.06 -5.08
CA LEU A 41 -21.41 5.43 -6.29
C LEU A 41 -20.56 4.22 -6.71
N PRO A 42 -21.17 3.12 -7.16
CA PRO A 42 -20.42 1.96 -7.66
C PRO A 42 -19.43 2.36 -8.76
N GLY A 43 -18.18 1.88 -8.65
CA GLY A 43 -17.12 2.14 -9.62
C GLY A 43 -16.25 3.37 -9.32
N MET A 44 -16.64 4.25 -8.40
CA MET A 44 -15.83 5.44 -8.06
C MET A 44 -14.46 5.09 -7.47
N THR A 45 -14.34 3.94 -6.80
CA THR A 45 -13.05 3.40 -6.35
C THR A 45 -12.09 3.13 -7.51
N ALA A 46 -12.58 2.54 -8.60
CA ALA A 46 -11.75 2.28 -9.77
C ALA A 46 -11.35 3.59 -10.48
N VAL A 47 -12.28 4.56 -10.56
CA VAL A 47 -12.00 5.89 -11.12
C VAL A 47 -10.93 6.61 -10.31
N ALA A 48 -11.06 6.66 -8.98
CA ALA A 48 -10.08 7.31 -8.11
C ALA A 48 -8.71 6.64 -8.18
N THR A 49 -8.68 5.30 -8.17
CA THR A 49 -7.45 4.52 -8.35
C THR A 49 -6.77 4.83 -9.69
N GLY A 50 -7.55 4.87 -10.78
CA GLY A 50 -7.03 5.19 -12.12
C GLY A 50 -6.49 6.62 -12.21
N MET A 51 -7.19 7.58 -11.60
CA MET A 51 -6.77 8.98 -11.54
C MET A 51 -5.46 9.14 -10.76
N MET A 52 -5.35 8.51 -9.59
CA MET A 52 -4.13 8.54 -8.77
C MET A 52 -2.95 7.93 -9.53
N ASN A 53 -3.13 6.74 -10.12
CA ASN A 53 -2.11 6.12 -10.96
C ASN A 53 -1.71 7.00 -12.16
N GLY A 54 -2.66 7.74 -12.73
CA GLY A 54 -2.40 8.73 -13.78
C GLY A 54 -1.54 9.89 -13.30
N TRP A 55 -1.79 10.44 -12.11
CA TRP A 55 -0.96 11.49 -11.51
C TRP A 55 0.45 11.00 -11.19
N MET A 56 0.58 9.83 -10.57
CA MET A 56 1.88 9.22 -10.25
C MET A 56 2.71 9.01 -11.53
N LYS A 57 2.09 8.48 -12.59
CA LYS A 57 2.75 8.31 -13.89
C LYS A 57 3.19 9.65 -14.50
N LYS A 58 2.35 10.69 -14.45
CA LYS A 58 2.69 12.03 -14.96
C LYS A 58 3.87 12.65 -14.19
N ALA A 59 3.97 12.37 -12.90
CA ALA A 59 5.08 12.80 -12.04
C ALA A 59 6.33 11.92 -12.16
N ASN A 60 6.34 10.92 -13.06
CA ASN A 60 7.42 9.92 -13.21
C ASN A 60 7.72 9.17 -11.90
N VAL A 61 6.70 8.95 -11.07
CA VAL A 61 6.84 8.11 -9.87
C VAL A 61 6.68 6.65 -10.27
N ALA A 62 7.57 5.80 -9.75
CA ALA A 62 7.52 4.35 -9.93
C ALA A 62 6.20 3.77 -9.41
N ARG A 63 5.75 2.69 -10.03
CA ARG A 63 4.57 1.95 -9.56
C ARG A 63 4.84 1.30 -8.21
N LEU A 64 3.77 1.00 -7.48
CA LEU A 64 3.87 0.35 -6.18
C LEU A 64 4.58 -1.01 -6.27
N SER A 65 4.32 -1.80 -7.31
CA SER A 65 5.03 -3.06 -7.54
C SER A 65 6.53 -2.89 -7.73
N GLU A 66 6.96 -1.82 -8.40
CA GLU A 66 8.36 -1.48 -8.62
C GLU A 66 9.01 -1.00 -7.32
N LEU A 67 8.32 -0.15 -6.55
CA LEU A 67 8.77 0.32 -5.23
C LEU A 67 8.95 -0.85 -4.25
N LEU A 68 7.99 -1.78 -4.22
CA LEU A 68 8.05 -2.96 -3.36
C LEU A 68 9.16 -3.93 -3.82
N ALA A 69 9.33 -4.12 -5.13
CA ALA A 69 10.44 -4.91 -5.66
C ALA A 69 11.79 -4.31 -5.27
N MET A 70 11.97 -2.99 -5.40
CA MET A 70 13.20 -2.31 -4.96
C MET A 70 13.43 -2.48 -3.46
N ALA A 71 12.39 -2.35 -2.62
CA ALA A 71 12.53 -2.56 -1.18
C ALA A 71 13.06 -3.97 -0.86
N VAL A 72 12.54 -5.00 -1.54
CA VAL A 72 13.03 -6.38 -1.38
C VAL A 72 14.46 -6.53 -1.91
N GLU A 73 14.80 -5.94 -3.06
CA GLU A 73 16.15 -5.96 -3.63
C GLU A 73 17.19 -5.26 -2.74
N TYR A 74 16.76 -4.28 -1.93
CA TYR A 74 17.61 -3.59 -0.94
C TYR A 74 17.58 -4.22 0.46
N ASP A 75 17.15 -5.49 0.57
CA ASP A 75 17.10 -6.23 1.84
C ASP A 75 16.30 -5.53 2.95
N VAL A 76 15.25 -4.77 2.57
CA VAL A 76 14.33 -4.20 3.56
C VAL A 76 13.62 -5.32 4.30
N LYS A 77 13.76 -5.33 5.63
CA LYS A 77 13.10 -6.31 6.48
C LYS A 77 11.59 -6.05 6.55
N LEU A 78 10.80 -6.92 5.91
CA LEU A 78 9.34 -6.86 5.94
C LEU A 78 8.79 -7.76 7.05
N ILE A 79 7.97 -7.20 7.93
CA ILE A 79 7.39 -7.91 9.08
C ILE A 79 5.86 -7.80 9.01
N ALA A 80 5.17 -8.94 9.00
CA ALA A 80 3.73 -9.02 9.14
C ALA A 80 3.34 -9.18 10.61
N CYS A 81 2.40 -8.38 11.08
CA CYS A 81 1.89 -8.45 12.45
C CYS A 81 1.01 -9.69 12.62
N GLN A 82 1.42 -10.61 13.51
CA GLN A 82 0.70 -11.86 13.79
C GLN A 82 -0.78 -11.60 14.17
N MET A 83 -1.02 -10.67 15.09
CA MET A 83 -2.39 -10.36 15.55
C MET A 83 -3.27 -9.84 14.40
N SER A 84 -2.71 -9.02 13.51
CA SER A 84 -3.44 -8.53 12.34
C SER A 84 -3.73 -9.66 11.36
N MET A 85 -2.76 -10.56 11.12
CA MET A 85 -2.97 -11.74 10.29
C MET A 85 -4.11 -12.63 10.83
N ASP A 86 -4.10 -12.91 12.14
CA ASP A 86 -5.12 -13.74 12.79
C ASP A 86 -6.51 -13.12 12.70
N VAL A 87 -6.64 -11.82 12.96
CA VAL A 87 -7.91 -11.09 12.88
C VAL A 87 -8.45 -11.03 11.45
N MET A 88 -7.56 -10.89 10.46
CA MET A 88 -7.95 -10.79 9.04
C MET A 88 -8.01 -12.15 8.33
N GLY A 89 -7.63 -13.24 9.00
CA GLY A 89 -7.60 -14.58 8.42
C GLY A 89 -6.54 -14.77 7.34
N ILE A 90 -5.46 -13.99 7.37
CA ILE A 90 -4.36 -14.04 6.40
C ILE A 90 -3.35 -15.09 6.84
N LYS A 91 -2.96 -15.98 5.93
CA LYS A 91 -1.95 -17.00 6.18
C LYS A 91 -0.58 -16.56 5.67
N LYS A 92 0.48 -17.22 6.16
CA LYS A 92 1.84 -16.92 5.72
C LYS A 92 2.02 -17.17 4.22
N GLU A 93 1.30 -18.13 3.66
CA GLU A 93 1.35 -18.46 2.22
C GLU A 93 0.68 -17.40 1.34
N ASP A 94 -0.12 -16.50 1.92
CA ASP A 94 -0.75 -15.38 1.21
C ASP A 94 0.21 -14.18 1.08
N LEU A 95 1.33 -14.19 1.83
CA LEU A 95 2.34 -13.15 1.83
C LEU A 95 3.38 -13.38 0.74
N ILE A 96 4.10 -12.32 0.38
CA ILE A 96 5.25 -12.43 -0.52
C ILE A 96 6.40 -13.14 0.20
N ASP A 97 7.28 -13.76 -0.58
CA ASP A 97 8.45 -14.46 -0.04
C ASP A 97 9.36 -13.47 0.73
N GLY A 98 9.95 -13.96 1.81
CA GLY A 98 10.87 -13.17 2.65
C GLY A 98 10.21 -12.35 3.77
N VAL A 99 8.88 -12.39 3.91
CA VAL A 99 8.19 -11.72 5.03
C VAL A 99 8.34 -12.53 6.32
N GLU A 100 8.85 -11.88 7.36
CA GLU A 100 8.88 -12.41 8.72
C GLU A 100 7.55 -12.14 9.44
N VAL A 101 7.22 -12.96 10.43
CA VAL A 101 6.02 -12.78 11.25
C VAL A 101 6.45 -12.36 12.65
N GLY A 102 5.88 -11.25 13.13
CA GLY A 102 6.25 -10.65 14.41
C GLY A 102 5.04 -10.12 15.18
N GLY A 103 5.22 -9.90 16.47
CA GLY A 103 4.20 -9.32 17.35
C GLY A 103 4.49 -7.86 17.70
N ALA A 104 3.65 -7.28 18.55
CA ALA A 104 3.87 -5.93 19.07
C ALA A 104 5.24 -5.78 19.76
N ALA A 105 5.69 -6.79 20.50
CA ALA A 105 7.01 -6.80 21.14
C ALA A 105 8.15 -6.66 20.12
N THR A 106 8.06 -7.36 18.98
CA THR A 106 9.04 -7.27 17.88
C THR A 106 9.16 -5.85 17.34
N PHE A 107 8.03 -5.15 17.15
CA PHE A 107 8.03 -3.76 16.71
C PHE A 107 8.58 -2.81 17.78
N LEU A 108 8.23 -3.02 19.05
CA LEU A 108 8.70 -2.17 20.15
C LEU A 108 10.21 -2.30 20.37
N GLU A 109 10.76 -3.50 20.28
CA GLU A 109 12.20 -3.73 20.34
C GLU A 109 12.91 -2.99 19.19
N PHE A 110 12.45 -3.17 17.94
CA PHE A 110 12.94 -2.43 16.78
C PHE A 110 12.86 -0.91 17.00
N ALA A 111 11.71 -0.38 17.41
CA ALA A 111 11.51 1.05 17.60
C ALA A 111 12.37 1.62 18.74
N SER A 112 12.67 0.82 19.78
CA SER A 112 13.49 1.26 20.92
C SER A 112 14.97 1.41 20.60
N GLU A 113 15.47 0.65 19.63
CA GLU A 113 16.89 0.66 19.23
C GLU A 113 17.18 1.60 18.05
N ASN A 114 16.14 2.12 17.38
CA ASN A 114 16.29 2.93 16.17
C ASN A 114 15.91 4.40 16.37
N ALA A 115 16.59 5.29 15.64
CA ALA A 115 16.45 6.73 15.81
C ALA A 115 15.11 7.31 15.30
N ILE A 116 14.47 6.65 14.33
CA ILE A 116 13.25 7.15 13.67
C ILE A 116 12.26 6.00 13.52
N ALA A 117 11.04 6.21 14.04
CA ALA A 117 9.89 5.35 13.81
C ALA A 117 8.72 6.21 13.29
N LEU A 118 8.13 5.81 12.16
CA LEU A 118 7.01 6.49 11.52
C LEU A 118 5.80 5.56 11.48
N SER A 119 4.61 6.13 11.58
CA SER A 119 3.32 5.43 11.45
C SER A 119 2.52 6.09 10.33
N PHE A 120 1.96 5.28 9.42
CA PHE A 120 1.26 5.72 8.21
C PHE A 120 -0.14 5.14 8.13
#